data_AF-A0A952T5R8-F1
#
_entry.id   AF-A0A952T5R8-F1
#
_cell.length_a   1.000
_cell.length_b   1.000
_cell.length_c   1.000
_cell.angle_alpha   90.00
_cell.angle_beta   90.00
_cell.angle_gamma   90.00
#
_symmetry.space_group_name_H-M   'P 1'
#
loop_
_entity.id
_entity.type
_entity.pdbx_description
1 polymer ?
#
loop_
_entity_poly.entity_id
_entity_poly.type
_entity_poly.pdbx_seq_one_letter_code
_entity_poly.pdbx_strand_id
1 'polypeptide(L)'
;MAGALATLAIPYFIMLHSHESIEAAQSFCPFKMATGFPCPGCGITKSFVFLYSGDLIKSFSFHLFGPFAFLACIGVLIVLPLELITGREFFQSYLFSKRIAYTLALMLAAYHLIRVIHFAYAHSLDEILRQSIWQ
;
A
#
# COMPACT_ATOMS: atom_id res chain seq x y z
N MET A 1 -7.52 9.77 -11.52
CA MET A 1 -6.25 9.80 -12.29
C MET A 1 -5.08 10.34 -11.47
N ALA A 2 -5.13 11.59 -10.97
CA ALA A 2 -4.04 12.19 -10.19
C ALA A 2 -3.61 11.35 -8.96
N GLY A 3 -4.58 10.77 -8.23
CA GLY A 3 -4.29 9.87 -7.11
C GLY A 3 -3.49 8.63 -7.52
N ALA A 4 -3.93 7.89 -8.55
CA ALA A 4 -3.25 6.69 -9.04
C ALA A 4 -1.83 7.00 -9.58
N LEU A 5 -1.66 8.15 -10.25
CA LEU A 5 -0.34 8.62 -10.67
C LEU A 5 0.57 8.86 -9.47
N ALA A 6 0.11 9.57 -8.44
CA ALA A 6 0.90 9.81 -7.24
C ALA A 6 1.26 8.50 -6.51
N THR A 7 0.31 7.56 -6.39
CA THR A 7 0.51 6.27 -5.74
C THR A 7 1.55 5.39 -6.44
N LEU A 8 1.72 5.52 -7.76
CA LEU A 8 2.74 4.81 -8.53
C LEU A 8 4.07 5.59 -8.61
N ALA A 9 4.01 6.91 -8.77
CA ALA A 9 5.19 7.75 -8.91
C ALA A 9 6.03 7.82 -7.63
N ILE A 10 5.39 7.87 -6.45
CA ILE A 10 6.11 7.95 -5.17
C ILE A 10 6.99 6.71 -4.93
N PRO A 11 6.49 5.47 -4.98
CA PRO A 11 7.34 4.29 -4.79
C PRO A 11 8.38 4.13 -5.91
N TYR A 12 8.06 4.52 -7.15
CA TYR A 12 9.02 4.52 -8.25
C TYR A 12 10.18 5.49 -8.00
N PHE A 13 9.89 6.71 -7.55
CA PHE A 13 10.92 7.69 -7.19
C PHE A 13 11.78 7.21 -6.02
N ILE A 14 11.16 6.59 -5.02
CA ILE A 14 11.85 5.98 -3.88
C ILE A 14 12.82 4.90 -4.37
N MET A 15 12.40 4.01 -5.26
CA MET A 15 13.26 2.97 -5.84
C MET A 15 14.50 3.57 -6.53
N LEU A 16 14.34 4.68 -7.26
CA LEU A 16 15.45 5.31 -7.98
C LEU A 16 16.46 6.00 -7.05
N HIS A 17 16.04 6.49 -5.89
CA HIS A 17 16.88 7.28 -4.97
C HIS A 17 17.31 6.52 -3.72
N SER A 18 16.77 5.33 -3.48
CA SER A 18 17.19 4.49 -2.35
C SER A 18 18.50 3.78 -2.66
N HIS A 19 19.60 4.29 -2.09
CA HIS A 19 20.91 3.62 -2.13
C HIS A 19 21.05 2.50 -1.09
N GLU A 20 20.20 2.50 -0.05
CA GLU A 20 20.13 1.48 1.00
C GLU A 20 19.05 0.45 0.72
N SER A 21 19.19 -0.76 1.29
CA SER A 21 18.17 -1.80 1.17
C SER A 21 16.83 -1.32 1.74
N ILE A 22 15.81 -1.19 0.89
CA ILE A 22 14.42 -0.83 1.26
C ILE A 22 13.86 -1.79 2.33
N GLU A 23 14.44 -3.00 2.43
CA GLU A 23 14.13 -4.01 3.44
C GLU A 23 14.43 -3.51 4.85
N ALA A 24 15.68 -3.08 5.09
CA ALA A 24 16.15 -2.62 6.39
C ALA A 24 15.85 -1.14 6.67
N ALA A 25 15.64 -0.33 5.62
CA ALA A 25 15.30 1.07 5.76
C ALA A 25 14.08 1.23 6.68
N GLN A 26 14.30 1.89 7.82
CA GLN A 26 13.25 2.37 8.68
C GLN A 26 12.35 3.22 7.79
N SER A 27 11.14 2.73 7.54
CA SER A 27 10.17 3.45 6.72
C SER A 27 10.02 4.83 7.36
N PHE A 28 10.43 5.89 6.66
CA PHE A 28 10.16 7.30 6.96
C PHE A 28 8.65 7.57 6.89
N CYS A 29 7.87 6.77 7.59
CA CYS A 29 6.46 6.94 7.75
C CYS A 29 6.27 7.70 9.07
N PRO A 30 5.73 8.92 9.01
CA PRO A 30 5.43 9.70 10.20
C PRO A 30 4.58 8.92 11.20
N PHE A 31 3.67 8.07 10.73
CA PHE A 31 2.83 7.24 11.60
C PHE A 31 3.63 6.20 12.39
N LYS A 32 4.51 5.44 11.71
CA LYS A 32 5.34 4.43 12.38
C LYS A 32 6.34 5.09 13.33
N MET A 33 6.93 6.22 12.91
CA MET A 33 7.84 7.01 13.74
C MET A 33 7.14 7.59 14.98
N ALA A 34 5.91 8.10 14.84
CA ALA A 34 5.18 8.70 15.95
C ALA A 34 4.56 7.68 16.91
N THR A 35 4.18 6.48 16.44
CA THR A 35 3.40 5.52 17.23
C THR A 35 4.09 4.19 17.49
N GLY A 36 5.16 3.87 16.76
CA GLY A 36 5.80 2.54 16.77
C GLY A 36 5.00 1.45 16.03
N PHE A 37 3.73 1.71 15.68
CA PHE A 37 2.86 0.71 15.05
C PHE A 37 3.05 0.63 13.52
N PRO A 38 2.92 -0.57 12.93
CA PRO A 38 2.99 -0.75 11.49
C PRO A 38 1.81 -0.05 10.81
N CYS A 39 2.10 0.93 9.95
CA CYS A 39 1.08 1.63 9.19
C CYS A 39 0.61 0.80 7.96
N PRO A 40 -0.67 0.91 7.57
CA PRO A 40 -1.22 0.14 6.46
C PRO A 40 -0.60 0.49 5.10
N GLY A 41 -0.30 1.77 4.87
CA GLY A 41 0.30 2.24 3.61
C GLY A 41 1.79 1.89 3.45
N CYS A 42 2.52 1.74 4.55
CA CYS A 42 3.97 1.56 4.56
C CYS A 42 4.40 0.27 3.84
N GLY A 43 3.65 -0.82 4.06
CA GLY A 43 3.88 -2.11 3.42
C GLY A 43 3.53 -2.09 1.93
N ILE A 44 2.49 -1.33 1.53
CA ILE A 44 2.09 -1.20 0.13
C ILE A 44 3.19 -0.50 -0.68
N THR A 45 3.76 0.59 -0.15
CA THR A 45 4.87 1.28 -0.81
C THR A 45 6.08 0.36 -1.02
N LYS A 46 6.49 -0.41 0.01
CA LYS A 46 7.58 -1.39 -0.14
C LYS A 46 7.22 -2.48 -1.16
N SER A 47 5.99 -2.99 -1.10
CA SER A 47 5.48 -3.95 -2.09
C SER A 47 5.56 -3.42 -3.52
N PHE A 48 5.24 -2.14 -3.76
CA PHE A 48 5.36 -1.52 -5.09
C PHE A 48 6.82 -1.41 -5.54
N VAL A 49 7.74 -1.02 -4.65
CA VAL A 49 9.17 -0.98 -4.96
C VAL A 49 9.69 -2.35 -5.40
N PHE A 50 9.30 -3.43 -4.71
CA PHE A 50 9.67 -4.79 -5.10
C PHE A 50 9.01 -5.24 -6.40
N LEU A 51 7.77 -4.79 -6.69
CA LEU A 51 7.16 -5.02 -8.01
C LEU A 51 7.96 -4.35 -9.12
N TYR A 52 8.36 -3.09 -8.94
CA TYR A 52 9.19 -2.39 -9.92
C TYR A 52 10.57 -3.03 -10.10
N SER A 53 11.09 -3.66 -9.04
CA SER A 53 12.34 -4.40 -9.06
C SER A 53 12.19 -5.83 -9.61
N GLY A 54 10.97 -6.27 -9.92
CA GLY A 54 10.66 -7.61 -10.45
C GLY A 54 10.57 -8.73 -9.40
N ASP A 55 10.74 -8.44 -8.12
CA ASP A 55 10.66 -9.43 -7.04
C ASP A 55 9.23 -9.56 -6.50
N LEU A 56 8.44 -10.42 -7.16
CA LEU A 56 7.05 -10.67 -6.79
C LEU A 56 6.94 -11.31 -5.40
N ILE A 57 7.86 -12.21 -5.05
CA ILE A 57 7.81 -12.95 -3.78
C ILE A 57 7.97 -11.98 -2.61
N LYS A 58 8.98 -11.10 -2.68
CA LYS A 58 9.15 -10.05 -1.66
C LYS A 58 7.99 -9.06 -1.70
N SER A 59 7.46 -8.72 -2.87
CA SER A 59 6.31 -7.84 -2.94
C SER A 59 5.10 -8.36 -2.13
N PHE A 60 4.75 -9.63 -2.30
CA PHE A 60 3.67 -10.27 -1.54
C PHE A 60 4.00 -10.41 -0.05
N SER A 61 5.27 -10.64 0.31
CA SER A 61 5.67 -10.75 1.72
C SER A 61 5.52 -9.42 2.48
N PHE A 62 5.76 -8.28 1.82
CA PHE A 62 5.55 -6.96 2.42
C PHE A 62 4.07 -6.58 2.55
N HIS A 63 3.27 -6.88 1.51
CA HIS A 63 1.83 -6.65 1.54
C HIS A 63 1.08 -7.54 0.55
N LEU A 64 0.23 -8.43 1.06
CA LEU A 64 -0.56 -9.34 0.22
C LEU A 64 -1.41 -8.59 -0.83
N PHE A 65 -2.03 -7.47 -0.44
CA PHE A 65 -2.83 -6.65 -1.36
C PHE A 65 -2.01 -5.68 -2.22
N GLY A 66 -0.69 -5.59 -2.04
CA GLY A 66 0.13 -4.62 -2.76
C GLY A 66 0.12 -4.84 -4.28
N PRO A 67 0.40 -6.05 -4.79
CA PRO A 67 0.30 -6.33 -6.23
C PRO A 67 -1.10 -6.09 -6.82
N PHE A 68 -2.15 -6.39 -6.07
CA PHE A 68 -3.52 -6.11 -6.50
C PHE A 68 -3.81 -4.60 -6.57
N ALA A 69 -3.34 -3.83 -5.59
CA ALA A 69 -3.47 -2.37 -5.58
C ALA A 69 -2.68 -1.74 -6.74
N PHE A 70 -1.50 -2.27 -7.05
CA PHE A 70 -0.71 -1.84 -8.21
C PHE A 70 -1.48 -2.04 -9.52
N LEU A 71 -2.02 -3.24 -9.75
CA LEU A 71 -2.83 -3.54 -10.92
C LEU A 71 -4.08 -2.67 -11.01
N ALA A 72 -4.74 -2.41 -9.87
CA ALA A 72 -5.88 -1.50 -9.82
C ALA A 72 -5.50 -0.07 -10.23
N CYS A 73 -4.34 0.45 -9.79
CA CYS A 73 -3.85 1.75 -10.22
C CYS A 73 -3.58 1.79 -11.73
N ILE A 74 -2.94 0.77 -12.30
CA ILE A 74 -2.71 0.68 -13.75
C ILE A 74 -4.03 0.60 -14.51
N GLY A 75 -4.98 -0.22 -14.06
CA GLY A 75 -6.31 -0.32 -14.65
C GLY A 75 -7.04 1.03 -14.65
N VAL A 76 -6.99 1.78 -13.55
CA VAL A 76 -7.56 3.13 -13.46
C VAL A 76 -6.90 4.10 -14.45
N LEU A 77 -5.58 4.00 -14.67
CA LEU A 77 -4.87 4.85 -15.63
C LEU A 77 -5.17 4.53 -17.09
N ILE A 78 -5.52 3.29 -17.42
CA ILE A 78 -5.83 2.87 -18.79
C ILE A 78 -7.32 3.03 -19.09
N VAL A 79 -8.18 2.55 -18.19
CA VAL A 79 -9.62 2.46 -18.45
C VAL A 79 -10.28 3.83 -18.39
N LEU A 80 -9.97 4.69 -17.41
CA LEU A 80 -10.63 6.00 -17.31
C LEU A 80 -10.42 6.89 -18.56
N PRO A 81 -9.20 6.98 -19.15
CA PRO A 81 -9.04 7.68 -20.43
C PRO A 81 -9.77 7.00 -21.59
N LEU A 82 -9.78 5.66 -21.66
CA LEU A 82 -10.49 4.93 -22.71
C LEU A 82 -12.00 5.18 -22.63
N GLU A 83 -12.58 5.22 -21.43
CA GLU A 83 -13.98 5.58 -21.23
C GLU A 83 -14.28 7.01 -21.64
N LEU A 84 -13.39 7.94 -21.31
CA LEU A 84 -13.53 9.35 -21.71
C LEU A 84 -13.49 9.52 -23.25
N ILE A 85 -12.68 8.71 -23.94
CA ILE A 85 -12.57 8.74 -25.41
C ILE A 85 -13.72 7.98 -26.07
N THR A 86 -14.13 6.84 -25.53
CA THR A 86 -15.15 5.96 -26.13
C THR A 86 -16.58 6.30 -25.72
N GLY A 87 -16.77 7.14 -24.70
CA GLY A 87 -18.08 7.51 -24.15
C GLY A 87 -18.83 6.35 -23.47
N ARG A 88 -18.14 5.28 -23.08
CA ARG A 88 -18.72 4.10 -22.42
C ARG A 88 -18.44 4.14 -20.92
N GLU A 89 -19.44 3.82 -20.09
CA GLU A 89 -19.31 3.84 -18.62
C GLU A 89 -19.28 2.42 -18.01
N PHE A 90 -18.26 1.62 -18.34
CA PHE A 90 -18.11 0.26 -17.81
C PHE A 90 -17.57 0.25 -16.37
N PHE A 91 -16.55 1.05 -16.09
CA PHE A 91 -15.72 1.07 -14.90
C PHE A 91 -16.24 2.08 -13.88
N GLN A 92 -16.82 3.20 -14.30
CA GLN A 92 -17.60 4.10 -13.44
C GLN A 92 -18.65 3.34 -12.61
N SER A 93 -19.50 2.55 -13.28
CA SER A 93 -20.58 1.80 -12.60
C SER A 93 -20.06 0.73 -11.63
N TYR A 94 -18.95 0.07 -11.97
CA TYR A 94 -18.36 -0.99 -11.15
C TYR A 94 -17.53 -0.46 -9.98
N LEU A 95 -16.65 0.53 -10.19
CA LEU A 95 -15.81 1.14 -9.15
C LEU A 95 -16.63 1.95 -8.13
N PHE A 96 -17.69 2.63 -8.57
CA PHE A 96 -18.59 3.39 -7.68
C PHE A 96 -19.74 2.55 -7.11
N SER A 97 -19.76 1.24 -7.35
CA SER A 97 -20.72 0.37 -6.69
C SER A 97 -20.44 0.33 -5.20
N LYS A 98 -21.33 0.96 -4.42
CA LYS A 98 -21.24 1.04 -2.95
C LYS A 98 -21.00 -0.33 -2.31
N ARG A 99 -21.58 -1.40 -2.87
CA ARG A 99 -21.38 -2.77 -2.38
C ARG A 99 -19.91 -3.20 -2.46
N ILE A 100 -19.27 -3.02 -3.60
CA ILE A 100 -17.86 -3.41 -3.80
C ILE A 100 -16.95 -2.59 -2.90
N ALA A 101 -17.20 -1.28 -2.82
CA ALA A 101 -16.45 -0.39 -1.94
C ALA A 101 -16.55 -0.82 -0.46
N TYR A 102 -17.76 -1.12 0.04
CA TYR A 102 -17.93 -1.59 1.42
C TYR A 102 -17.31 -2.97 1.67
N THR A 103 -17.44 -3.92 0.73
CA THR A 103 -16.82 -5.24 0.87
C THR A 103 -15.30 -5.14 0.92
N LEU A 104 -14.68 -4.39 0.01
CA LEU A 104 -13.23 -4.16 0.00
C LEU A 104 -12.77 -3.44 1.27
N ALA A 105 -13.47 -2.39 1.69
CA ALA A 105 -13.17 -1.66 2.92
C ALA A 105 -13.21 -2.57 4.15
N LEU A 106 -14.24 -3.42 4.25
CA LEU A 106 -14.42 -4.33 5.38
C LEU A 106 -13.36 -5.44 5.39
N MET A 107 -12.99 -6.00 4.24
CA MET A 107 -11.89 -6.97 4.14
C MET A 107 -10.54 -6.35 4.50
N LEU A 108 -10.25 -5.14 4.01
CA LEU A 108 -9.02 -4.42 4.33
C LEU A 108 -8.95 -4.05 5.82
N ALA A 109 -10.06 -3.59 6.39
CA ALA A 109 -10.15 -3.28 7.81
C ALA A 109 -9.91 -4.55 8.66
N ALA A 110 -10.55 -5.67 8.32
CA ALA A 110 -10.35 -6.94 9.01
C ALA A 110 -8.89 -7.42 8.93
N TYR A 111 -8.29 -7.41 7.72
CA TYR A 111 -6.89 -7.79 7.53
C TYR A 111 -5.93 -6.90 8.34
N HIS A 112 -6.14 -5.58 8.37
CA HIS A 112 -5.31 -4.67 9.16
C HIS A 112 -5.52 -4.80 10.66
N LEU A 113 -6.76 -5.03 11.11
CA LEU A 113 -7.03 -5.35 12.51
C LEU A 113 -6.28 -6.61 12.93
N ILE A 114 -6.38 -7.69 12.15
CA ILE A 114 -5.66 -8.95 12.42
C ILE A 114 -4.15 -8.71 12.46
N ARG A 115 -3.60 -7.95 11.50
CA ARG A 115 -2.17 -7.64 11.44
C ARG A 115 -1.70 -6.84 12.65
N VAL A 116 -2.47 -5.83 13.07
CA VAL A 116 -2.14 -5.00 14.25
C VAL A 116 -2.28 -5.82 15.53
N ILE A 117 -3.33 -6.63 15.65
CA ILE A 117 -3.55 -7.52 16.80
C ILE A 117 -2.40 -8.54 16.90
N HIS A 118 -2.03 -9.20 15.81
CA HIS A 118 -0.91 -10.14 15.80
C HIS A 118 0.41 -9.45 16.16
N PHE A 119 0.63 -8.23 15.65
CA PHE A 119 1.81 -7.44 16.01
C PHE A 119 1.83 -7.07 17.50
N ALA A 120 0.69 -6.67 18.06
CA ALA A 120 0.53 -6.34 19.48
C ALA A 120 0.67 -7.55 20.41
N TYR A 121 0.28 -8.75 19.97
CA TYR A 121 0.51 -9.99 20.73
C TYR A 121 1.96 -10.48 20.63
N ALA A 122 2.65 -10.21 19.52
CA ALA A 122 4.00 -10.69 19.28
C ALA A 122 5.11 -9.80 19.86
N HIS A 123 4.84 -8.52 20.13
CA HIS A 123 5.83 -7.55 20.60
C HIS A 123 5.43 -6.94 21.95
N SER A 124 6.41 -6.81 22.83
CA SER A 124 6.25 -6.07 24.08
C SER A 124 6.12 -4.56 23.82
N LEU A 125 5.48 -3.81 24.73
CA LEU A 125 5.35 -2.36 24.60
C LEU A 125 6.71 -1.66 24.46
N ASP A 126 7.75 -2.20 25.10
CA ASP A 126 9.12 -1.69 25.01
C ASP A 126 9.72 -1.81 23.60
N GLU A 127 9.43 -2.90 22.88
CA GLU A 127 9.88 -3.06 21.48
C GLU A 127 9.12 -2.14 20.52
N ILE A 128 7.84 -1.87 20.78
CA ILE A 128 7.04 -0.94 19.99
C ILE A 128 7.56 0.49 20.18
N LEU A 129 7.86 0.88 21.43
CA LEU A 129 8.41 2.18 21.76
C LEU A 129 9.81 2.39 21.16
N ARG A 130 10.65 1.34 21.08
CA ARG A 130 11.96 1.38 20.40
C ARG A 130 11.88 1.68 18.90
N GLN A 131 10.74 1.42 18.25
CA GLN A 131 10.56 1.76 16.84
C GLN A 131 10.02 3.18 16.64
N SER A 132 9.64 3.86 17.72
CA SER A 132 9.19 5.25 17.73
C SER A 132 10.33 6.22 18.02
N ILE A 133 10.17 7.48 17.62
CA ILE A 133 11.16 8.55 17.84
C ILE A 133 11.19 9.09 19.28
N TRP A 134 10.37 8.53 20.18
CA TRP A 134 10.24 8.96 21.57
C TRP A 134 11.28 8.31 22.50
N GLN A 135 12.20 7.52 21.94
CA GLN A 135 13.40 6.99 22.56
C GLN A 135 14.63 7.43 21.75
#